data_AF-A0A924F014-F1
#
_entry.id   AF-A0A924F014-F1
#
_cell.length_a   1.000
_cell.length_b   1.000
_cell.length_c   1.000
_cell.angle_alpha   90.00
_cell.angle_beta   90.00
_cell.angle_gamma   90.00
#
_symmetry.space_group_name_H-M   'P 1'
#
loop_
_entity.id
_entity.type
_entity.pdbx_description
1 polymer ?
#
loop_
_entity_poly.entity_id
_entity_poly.type
_entity_poly.pdbx_seq_one_letter_code
_entity_poly.pdbx_strand_id
1 'polypeptide(L)'
;MTADVMPVTLVLVNGRIRTGDARRPVADAMIVSGERLALVASSAEVRKFAGADARVIDMRGAKVVAMPDPDGVLRRGARASFAVFAQTDESEKFRMIDGEILVDELS
;
A
#
# COMPACT_ATOMS: atom_id res chain seq x y z
N MET A 1 -26.34 -2.86 2.16
CA MET A 1 -25.67 -1.58 1.89
C MET A 1 -24.44 -1.91 1.07
N THR A 2 -24.52 -1.76 -0.25
CA THR A 2 -23.41 -2.04 -1.16
C THR A 2 -22.38 -0.94 -1.01
N ALA A 3 -21.15 -1.30 -0.63
CA ALA A 3 -20.01 -0.40 -0.79
C ALA A 3 -19.93 -0.02 -2.28
N ASP A 4 -19.80 1.28 -2.55
CA ASP A 4 -19.63 1.79 -3.91
C ASP A 4 -18.28 1.31 -4.45
N VAL A 5 -18.32 0.27 -5.30
CA VAL A 5 -17.14 -0.34 -5.94
C VAL A 5 -16.74 0.52 -7.14
N MET A 6 -16.01 1.60 -6.88
CA MET A 6 -15.19 2.23 -7.90
C MET A 6 -13.76 1.68 -7.78
N PRO A 7 -13.03 1.46 -8.88
CA PRO A 7 -11.63 1.07 -8.83
C PRO A 7 -10.84 2.18 -8.13
N VAL A 8 -10.59 2.02 -6.82
CA VAL A 8 -9.71 2.92 -6.10
C VAL A 8 -8.30 2.64 -6.60
N THR A 9 -7.79 3.50 -7.48
CA THR A 9 -6.35 3.58 -7.72
C THR A 9 -5.76 4.35 -6.55
N LEU A 10 -5.37 3.63 -5.51
CA LEU A 10 -4.69 4.22 -4.36
C LEU A 10 -3.19 4.21 -4.65
N VAL A 11 -2.55 5.36 -4.50
CA VAL A 11 -1.12 5.54 -4.70
C VAL A 11 -0.50 5.91 -3.37
N LEU A 12 0.29 5.01 -2.81
CA LEU A 12 1.07 5.25 -1.60
C LEU A 12 2.47 5.69 -2.00
N VAL A 13 2.96 6.82 -1.49
CA VAL A 13 4.29 7.36 -1.79
C VAL A 13 5.04 7.75 -0.53
N ASN A 14 6.36 7.79 -0.61
CA ASN A 14 7.28 8.19 0.46
C ASN A 14 7.15 7.30 1.71
N GLY A 15 6.87 6.01 1.53
CA GLY A 15 6.84 5.01 2.60
C GLY A 15 8.18 4.31 2.77
N ARG A 16 8.25 3.45 3.79
CA ARG A 16 9.34 2.48 4.00
C ARG A 16 8.77 1.07 3.85
N ILE A 17 8.78 0.56 2.63
CA ILE A 17 8.12 -0.71 2.29
C ILE A 17 9.16 -1.82 2.31
N ARG A 18 9.00 -2.80 3.22
CA ARG A 18 9.73 -4.07 3.18
C ARG A 18 8.87 -5.06 2.41
N THR A 19 9.29 -5.39 1.20
CA THR A 19 8.42 -6.10 0.25
C THR A 19 8.37 -7.59 0.49
N GLY A 20 9.39 -8.19 1.10
CA GLY A 20 9.57 -9.65 1.12
C GLY A 20 10.00 -10.24 -0.24
N ASP A 21 10.04 -9.46 -1.32
CA ASP A 21 10.46 -9.92 -2.65
C ASP A 21 11.99 -9.89 -2.75
N ALA A 22 12.61 -11.05 -2.99
CA ALA A 22 14.06 -11.17 -3.19
C ALA A 22 14.58 -10.31 -4.35
N ARG A 23 13.75 -10.04 -5.38
CA ARG A 23 14.13 -9.20 -6.54
C ARG A 23 14.05 -7.72 -6.23
N ARG A 24 13.31 -7.32 -5.19
CA ARG A 24 13.12 -5.92 -4.79
C ARG A 24 12.86 -5.82 -3.30
N PRO A 25 13.86 -6.03 -2.43
CA PRO A 25 13.64 -6.16 -0.98
C PRO A 25 13.03 -4.91 -0.30
N VAL A 26 13.26 -3.74 -0.90
CA VAL A 26 12.80 -2.43 -0.42
C VAL A 26 12.13 -1.64 -1.54
N ALA A 27 11.15 -0.82 -1.17
CA ALA A 27 10.47 0.14 -2.03
C ALA A 27 9.97 1.34 -1.21
N ASP A 28 9.64 2.43 -1.89
CA ASP A 28 9.15 3.66 -1.24
C ASP A 28 7.72 4.01 -1.66
N ALA A 29 7.17 3.30 -2.65
CA ALA A 29 5.82 3.53 -3.14
C ALA A 29 5.17 2.28 -3.74
N MET A 30 3.85 2.29 -3.79
CA MET A 30 3.06 1.28 -4.49
C MET A 30 1.75 1.85 -5.03
N ILE A 31 1.20 1.18 -6.05
CA ILE A 31 -0.12 1.44 -6.60
C ILE A 31 -1.00 0.23 -6.31
N VAL A 32 -2.13 0.47 -5.66
CA VAL A 32 -3.20 -0.49 -5.47
C VAL A 32 -4.26 -0.24 -6.54
N SER A 33 -4.75 -1.30 -7.17
CA SER A 33 -5.82 -1.24 -8.16
C SER A 33 -6.80 -2.37 -7.86
N GLY A 34 -7.90 -2.03 -7.20
CA GLY A 34 -8.82 -3.03 -6.63
C GLY A 34 -8.07 -3.89 -5.62
N GLU A 35 -8.19 -5.21 -5.73
CA GLU A 35 -7.63 -6.17 -4.77
C GLU A 35 -6.12 -6.43 -4.93
N ARG A 36 -5.45 -5.77 -5.88
CA ARG A 36 -4.06 -6.11 -6.28
C ARG A 36 -3.12 -4.92 -6.32
N LEU A 37 -1.84 -5.22 -6.14
CA LEU A 37 -0.75 -4.28 -6.36
C LEU A 37 -0.45 -4.17 -7.86
N ALA A 38 -0.74 -3.02 -8.46
CA ALA A 38 -0.42 -2.73 -9.86
C ALA A 38 1.07 -2.43 -10.06
N LEU A 39 1.72 -1.80 -9.08
CA LEU A 39 3.13 -1.45 -9.11
C LEU A 39 3.70 -1.37 -7.68
N VAL A 40 4.94 -1.79 -7.48
CA VAL A 40 5.71 -1.60 -6.23
C VAL A 40 7.11 -1.14 -6.64
N ALA A 41 7.47 0.10 -6.30
CA ALA A 41 8.67 0.77 -6.82
C ALA A 41 9.09 1.99 -5.98
N SER A 42 9.95 2.85 -6.53
CA SER A 42 10.28 4.14 -5.91
C SER A 42 9.12 5.14 -6.04
N SER A 43 9.04 6.13 -5.15
CA SER A 43 8.06 7.23 -5.25
C SER A 43 8.13 7.95 -6.59
N ALA A 44 9.34 8.18 -7.10
CA ALA A 44 9.54 8.87 -8.38
C ALA A 44 8.99 8.06 -9.57
N GLU A 45 9.13 6.73 -9.53
CA GLU A 45 8.61 5.84 -10.57
C GLU A 45 7.09 5.75 -10.49
N VAL A 46 6.54 5.49 -9.30
CA VAL A 46 5.09 5.38 -9.09
C VAL A 46 4.35 6.65 -9.51
N ARG A 47 4.89 7.84 -9.23
CA ARG A 47 4.29 9.13 -9.64
C ARG A 47 4.14 9.27 -11.16
N LYS A 48 4.96 8.58 -11.97
CA LYS A 48 4.84 8.58 -13.45
C LYS A 48 3.67 7.74 -13.93
N PHE A 49 3.23 6.77 -13.12
CA PHE A 49 2.14 5.84 -13.44
C PHE A 49 0.85 6.17 -12.69
N ALA A 50 0.87 7.17 -11.79
CA ALA A 50 -0.32 7.67 -11.13
C ALA A 50 -1.22 8.36 -12.17
N GLY A 51 -2.41 7.79 -12.41
CA GLY A 51 -3.44 8.44 -13.23
C GLY A 51 -3.96 9.71 -12.57
N ALA A 52 -4.58 10.59 -13.35
CA ALA A 52 -5.09 11.88 -12.87
C ALA A 52 -6.11 11.73 -11.72
N ASP A 53 -6.91 10.66 -11.74
CA ASP A 53 -7.95 10.38 -10.74
C ASP A 53 -7.44 9.56 -9.55
N ALA A 54 -6.14 9.26 -9.50
CA ALA A 54 -5.57 8.44 -8.45
C ALA A 54 -5.52 9.19 -7.12
N ARG A 55 -6.02 8.56 -6.06
CA ARG A 55 -5.87 9.09 -4.70
C ARG A 55 -4.44 8.87 -4.24
N VAL A 56 -3.67 9.93 -4.08
CA VAL A 56 -2.29 9.85 -3.58
C VAL A 56 -2.26 10.08 -2.07
N ILE A 57 -1.68 9.14 -1.32
CA ILE A 57 -1.38 9.27 0.10
C ILE A 57 0.14 9.39 0.28
N ASP A 58 0.56 10.52 0.86
CA ASP A 58 1.92 10.72 1.32
C ASP A 58 2.12 10.04 2.68
N MET A 59 2.93 8.99 2.70
CA MET A 59 3.18 8.14 3.86
C MET A 59 4.16 8.78 4.84
N ARG A 60 4.88 9.85 4.44
CA ARG A 60 5.79 10.61 5.32
C ARG A 60 6.77 9.71 6.11
N GLY A 61 7.32 8.70 5.46
CA GLY A 61 8.27 7.76 6.06
C GLY A 61 7.63 6.63 6.88
N ALA A 62 6.29 6.52 6.90
CA ALA A 62 5.57 5.43 7.54
C ALA A 62 6.02 4.06 7.00
N LYS A 63 6.07 3.08 7.89
CA LYS A 63 6.50 1.72 7.61
C LYS A 63 5.33 0.92 7.06
N VAL A 64 5.58 0.15 6.00
CA VAL A 64 4.61 -0.77 5.41
C VAL A 64 5.12 -2.20 5.59
N VAL A 65 4.26 -3.04 6.13
CA VAL A 65 4.56 -4.45 6.42
C VAL A 65 3.52 -5.32 5.72
N ALA A 66 3.99 -6.30 4.93
CA ALA A 66 3.12 -7.32 4.35
C ALA A 66 2.38 -8.06 5.46
N MET A 67 1.09 -8.34 5.25
CA MET A 67 0.36 -9.23 6.16
C MET A 67 0.89 -10.67 5.98
N PRO A 68 0.80 -11.53 7.01
CA PRO A 68 1.03 -12.96 6.86
C PRO A 68 -0.15 -13.57 6.07
N ASP A 69 -0.10 -13.45 4.75
CA ASP A 69 -0.88 -14.24 3.80
C ASP A 69 0.04 -15.31 3.17
N PRO A 70 -0.46 -16.26 2.36
CA PRO A 70 0.36 -17.34 1.81
C PRO A 70 1.57 -16.86 1.01
N ASP A 71 1.52 -15.65 0.45
CA ASP A 71 2.57 -15.10 -0.39
C ASP A 71 3.48 -14.14 0.38
N GLY A 72 2.99 -13.43 1.41
CA GLY A 72 3.72 -12.53 2.30
C GLY A 72 4.52 -11.43 1.60
N VAL A 73 4.27 -11.19 0.31
CA VAL A 73 5.17 -10.45 -0.59
C VAL A 73 4.42 -9.33 -1.32
N LEU A 74 4.92 -8.11 -1.16
CA LEU A 74 4.44 -6.92 -1.85
C LEU A 74 5.16 -6.77 -3.19
N ARG A 75 4.59 -7.39 -4.23
CA ARG A 75 5.06 -7.27 -5.62
C ARG A 75 3.90 -7.05 -6.58
N ARG A 76 4.21 -6.62 -7.80
CA ARG A 76 3.21 -6.47 -8.87
C ARG A 76 2.41 -7.77 -9.05
N GLY A 77 1.09 -7.65 -9.02
CA GLY A 77 0.14 -8.75 -9.17
C GLY A 77 -0.23 -9.46 -7.86
N ALA A 78 0.49 -9.22 -6.76
CA ALA A 78 0.13 -9.76 -5.44
C ALA A 78 -1.16 -9.11 -4.90
N ARG A 79 -1.79 -9.78 -3.92
CA ARG A 79 -2.93 -9.20 -3.20
C ARG A 79 -2.50 -7.94 -2.45
N ALA A 80 -3.37 -6.95 -2.44
CA ALA A 80 -3.18 -5.73 -1.69
C ALA A 80 -3.56 -5.97 -0.23
N SER A 81 -2.66 -6.59 0.53
CA SER A 81 -2.85 -6.92 1.95
C SER A 81 -1.61 -6.55 2.77
N PHE A 82 -1.69 -5.48 3.54
CA PHE A 82 -0.57 -4.93 4.31
C PHE A 82 -1.05 -4.03 5.45
N ALA A 83 -0.21 -3.83 6.45
CA ALA A 83 -0.45 -2.87 7.53
C ALA A 83 0.53 -1.69 7.43
N VAL A 84 0.04 -0.51 7.81
CA VAL A 84 0.79 0.75 7.78
C VAL A 84 0.97 1.26 9.20
N PHE A 85 2.22 1.54 9.56
CA PHE A 85 2.60 2.02 10.89
C PHE A 85 3.28 3.38 10.80
N ALA A 86 2.93 4.31 11.70
CA ALA A 86 3.57 5.62 11.77
C ALA A 86 5.08 5.49 11.99
N GLN A 87 5.83 6.45 11.46
CA GLN A 87 7.28 6.51 11.67
C GLN A 87 7.65 6.87 13.12
N THR A 88 6.85 7.72 13.76
CA THR A 88 7.21 8.39 15.02
C THR A 88 6.98 7.54 16.26
N ASP A 89 5.85 6.84 16.31
CA ASP A 89 5.36 6.12 17.48
C ASP A 89 5.01 4.65 17.16
N GLU A 90 5.26 4.21 15.93
CA GLU A 90 4.90 2.89 15.40
C GLU A 90 3.42 2.52 15.53
N SER A 91 2.51 3.49 15.75
CA SER A 91 1.07 3.25 15.78
C SER A 91 0.56 2.77 14.42
N GLU A 92 -0.29 1.74 14.40
CA GLU A 92 -0.98 1.32 13.18
C GLU A 92 -1.92 2.45 12.74
N LYS A 93 -1.75 2.95 11.51
CA LYS A 93 -2.60 4.01 10.94
C LYS A 93 -3.79 3.44 10.21
N PHE A 94 -3.56 2.37 9.47
CA PHE A 94 -4.59 1.60 8.80
C PHE A 94 -4.02 0.27 8.35
N ARG A 95 -4.93 -0.63 8.03
CA ARG A 95 -4.67 -1.87 7.33
C ARG A 95 -5.33 -1.84 5.97
N MET A 96 -4.70 -2.46 4.99
CA MET A 96 -5.33 -2.81 3.75
C MET A 96 -5.53 -4.32 3.71
N ILE A 97 -6.75 -4.78 3.39
CA ILE A 97 -7.09 -6.19 3.21
C ILE A 97 -7.83 -6.32 1.89
N ASP A 98 -7.27 -7.09 0.96
CA ASP A 98 -7.86 -7.33 -0.35
C ASP A 98 -8.27 -6.04 -1.09
N GLY A 99 -7.46 -4.99 -0.96
CA GLY A 99 -7.70 -3.68 -1.59
C GLY A 99 -8.62 -2.74 -0.80
N GLU A 100 -9.19 -3.20 0.31
CA GLU A 100 -10.05 -2.39 1.19
C GLU A 100 -9.24 -1.79 2.34
N ILE A 101 -9.45 -0.51 2.64
CA ILE A 101 -8.83 0.15 3.80
C ILE A 101 -9.70 -0.09 5.03
N LEU A 102 -9.11 -0.71 6.05
CA LEU A 102 -9.64 -0.80 7.40
C LEU A 102 -8.87 0.19 8.28
N VAL A 103 -9.56 1.18 8.81
CA VAL A 103 -9.02 2.11 9.79
C VAL A 103 -9.48 1.64 11.16
N ASP A 104 -8.55 1.35 12.06
CA ASP A 104 -8.93 1.05 13.45
C ASP A 104 -9.32 2.38 14.11
N GLU A 105 -10.60 2.56 14.48
CA GLU A 105 -11.12 3.77 15.13
C GLU A 105 -10.69 3.89 16.60
N LEU A 106 -9.54 3.33 16.99
CA LEU A 106 -9.03 3.47 18.34
C LEU A 106 -8.24 4.77 18.45
N SER A 107 -9.01 5.83 18.63
CA SER A 107 -8.60 7.16 19.11
C SER A 107 -8.01 7.08 20.52
#